data_AF-A0A2V9M8Q9-F1
#
_entry.id   AF-A0A2V9M8Q9-F1
#
_cell.length_a   1.000
_cell.length_b   1.000
_cell.length_c   1.000
_cell.angle_alpha   90.00
_cell.angle_beta   90.00
_cell.angle_gamma   90.00
#
_symmetry.space_group_name_H-M   'P 1'
#
loop_
_entity.id
_entity.type
_entity.pdbx_description
1 polymer ?
#
loop_
_entity_poly.entity_id
_entity_poly.type
_entity_poly.pdbx_seq_one_letter_code
_entity_poly.pdbx_strand_id
1 'polypeptide(L)'
;MSSTIENQGFGYSIRRRNGCDGVQPELRRSVRATEAGGGRIFTLVAALIDTNVLVYRFDSRFPEKQKVATEILRRGIEQDSVRVPHQAIVEFIAAVTRNIRGHTILQQPDALREAEELLKQFTVLYPDEAVLRLAIRGCAAYQLNWFDAHLWSYAEHYGLAEIFSEDFQHDRLYGSVRMVNPFVEL
;
A
#
# COMPACT_ATOMS: atom_id res chain seq x y z
N MET A 1 -4.27 45.45 30.32
CA MET A 1 -2.96 45.63 29.66
C MET A 1 -2.93 44.66 28.49
N SER A 2 -3.17 45.17 27.29
CA SER A 2 -3.13 44.43 26.03
C SER A 2 -1.69 44.08 25.68
N SER A 3 -1.45 42.84 25.30
CA SER A 3 -0.20 42.41 24.67
C SER A 3 -0.54 41.66 23.39
N THR A 4 -0.56 42.44 22.30
CA THR A 4 -0.48 42.00 20.92
C THR A 4 0.84 41.26 20.71
N ILE A 5 0.83 40.06 20.12
CA ILE A 5 2.02 39.47 19.49
C ILE A 5 1.66 39.07 18.07
N GLU A 6 2.54 39.52 17.19
CA GLU A 6 2.41 39.70 15.76
C GLU A 6 2.50 38.40 14.97
N ASN A 7 1.65 38.34 13.95
CA ASN A 7 1.61 37.30 12.93
C ASN A 7 2.72 37.59 11.91
N GLN A 8 3.83 36.84 11.94
CA GLN A 8 4.89 36.95 10.93
C GLN A 8 4.51 36.14 9.69
N GLY A 9 4.08 36.88 8.66
CA GLY A 9 3.85 36.36 7.33
C GLY A 9 5.17 36.03 6.62
N PHE A 10 5.28 34.79 6.13
CA PHE A 10 6.21 34.48 5.05
C PHE A 10 5.49 34.61 3.72
N GLY A 11 5.68 35.76 3.09
CA GLY A 11 5.30 36.00 1.70
C GLY A 11 6.29 35.33 0.75
N TYR A 12 5.77 34.54 -0.18
CA TYR A 12 6.43 34.25 -1.44
C TYR A 12 5.47 34.55 -2.60
N SER A 13 5.71 35.69 -3.22
CA SER A 13 5.34 36.04 -4.61
C SER A 13 6.70 36.07 -5.35
N ILE A 14 6.91 35.63 -6.59
CA ILE A 14 6.22 35.95 -7.85
C ILE A 14 6.70 34.88 -8.88
N ARG A 15 5.81 34.42 -9.77
CA ARG A 15 5.93 34.58 -11.25
C ARG A 15 4.89 33.74 -12.00
N ARG A 16 3.92 34.45 -12.56
CA ARG A 16 3.07 34.01 -13.67
C ARG A 16 3.85 34.07 -14.99
N ARG A 17 3.60 33.14 -15.90
CA ARG A 17 3.55 33.39 -17.35
C ARG A 17 2.37 32.63 -17.97
N ASN A 18 1.70 33.36 -18.86
CA ASN A 18 0.59 33.02 -19.76
C ASN A 18 0.93 31.77 -20.62
N GLY A 19 0.04 30.95 -21.18
CA GLY A 19 -1.33 31.16 -21.68
C GLY A 19 -1.34 31.03 -23.23
N CYS A 20 -2.33 30.30 -23.77
CA CYS A 20 -2.73 30.15 -25.21
C CYS A 20 -1.94 29.09 -26.01
N ASP A 21 -2.45 28.20 -26.87
CA ASP A 21 -3.77 27.83 -27.45
C ASP A 21 -3.62 26.35 -27.88
N GLY A 22 -4.61 25.45 -27.80
CA GLY A 22 -5.72 25.33 -28.73
C GLY A 22 -5.43 24.31 -29.85
N VAL A 23 -6.42 23.44 -30.15
CA VAL A 23 -6.55 22.54 -31.32
C VAL A 23 -6.17 21.05 -31.14
N GLN A 24 -7.15 20.26 -30.67
CA GLN A 24 -7.60 19.01 -31.30
C GLN A 24 -8.74 19.39 -32.29
N PRO A 25 -9.10 18.62 -33.35
CA PRO A 25 -9.29 17.16 -33.33
C PRO A 25 -9.01 16.42 -34.66
N GLU A 26 -8.70 15.11 -34.65
CA GLU A 26 -9.13 14.22 -35.74
C GLU A 26 -9.44 12.79 -35.24
N LEU A 27 -10.74 12.54 -35.15
CA LEU A 27 -11.38 11.25 -34.97
C LEU A 27 -11.55 10.61 -36.35
N ARG A 28 -10.93 9.45 -36.58
CA ARG A 28 -11.46 8.34 -37.41
C ARG A 28 -10.37 7.28 -37.64
N ARG A 29 -10.53 6.11 -37.00
CA ARG A 29 -10.11 4.84 -37.62
C ARG A 29 -11.02 3.70 -37.19
N SER A 30 -11.83 3.32 -38.18
CA SER A 30 -12.52 2.06 -38.43
C SER A 30 -12.61 1.03 -37.29
N VAL A 31 -13.83 0.83 -36.81
CA VAL A 31 -14.29 -0.41 -36.17
C VAL A 31 -14.22 -1.53 -37.22
N ARG A 32 -13.40 -2.55 -36.95
CA ARG A 32 -13.61 -3.89 -37.50
C ARG A 32 -13.86 -4.82 -36.32
N ALA A 33 -15.09 -5.31 -36.27
CA ALA A 33 -15.51 -6.38 -35.39
C ALA A 33 -14.79 -7.67 -35.76
N THR A 34 -14.23 -8.35 -34.76
CA THR A 34 -14.11 -9.81 -34.76
C THR A 34 -14.21 -10.26 -33.31
N GLU A 35 -15.24 -11.04 -33.04
CA GLU A 35 -15.54 -11.66 -31.76
C GLU A 35 -14.54 -12.79 -31.43
N ALA A 36 -14.66 -13.26 -30.19
CA ALA A 36 -14.10 -14.49 -29.60
C ALA A 36 -12.71 -14.38 -28.95
N GLY A 37 -12.72 -14.34 -27.62
CA GLY A 37 -11.54 -14.52 -26.80
C GLY A 37 -11.69 -13.92 -25.41
N GLY A 38 -12.61 -14.44 -24.59
CA GLY A 38 -12.74 -14.10 -23.17
C GLY A 38 -11.57 -14.62 -22.33
N GLY A 39 -10.34 -14.32 -22.73
CA GLY A 39 -9.18 -14.44 -21.88
C GLY A 39 -9.09 -13.15 -21.07
N ARG A 40 -9.43 -13.19 -19.78
CA ARG A 40 -8.96 -12.15 -18.87
C ARG A 40 -7.44 -12.20 -18.95
N ILE A 41 -6.83 -11.26 -19.67
CA ILE A 41 -5.40 -11.01 -19.58
C ILE A 41 -5.23 -10.42 -18.17
N PHE A 42 -5.13 -11.29 -17.18
CA PHE A 42 -4.46 -10.94 -15.94
C PHE A 42 -3.02 -10.71 -16.36
N THR A 43 -2.69 -9.49 -16.77
CA THR A 43 -1.37 -9.00 -16.43
C THR A 43 -1.31 -9.22 -14.92
N LEU A 44 -0.49 -10.19 -14.48
CA LEU A 44 -0.32 -10.52 -13.06
C LEU A 44 0.33 -9.29 -12.42
N VAL A 45 -0.49 -8.29 -12.11
CA VAL A 45 -0.08 -7.13 -11.35
C VAL A 45 0.04 -7.62 -9.92
N ALA A 46 1.24 -7.57 -9.38
CA ALA A 46 1.48 -8.01 -8.02
C ALA A 46 0.60 -7.24 -7.01
N ALA A 47 0.22 -7.88 -5.92
CA ALA A 47 -0.49 -7.25 -4.81
C ALA A 47 0.50 -6.67 -3.77
N LEU A 48 0.13 -5.59 -3.08
CA LEU A 48 0.89 -5.09 -1.94
C LEU A 48 0.46 -5.80 -0.65
N ILE A 49 1.42 -6.20 0.18
CA ILE A 49 1.16 -6.84 1.46
C ILE A 49 1.23 -5.82 2.59
N ASP A 50 0.19 -5.75 3.40
CA ASP A 50 0.17 -4.98 4.64
C ASP A 50 0.91 -5.71 5.79
N THR A 51 1.32 -4.97 6.79
CA THR A 51 2.02 -5.44 7.99
C THR A 51 1.23 -6.54 8.71
N ASN A 52 -0.11 -6.43 8.79
CA ASN A 52 -0.93 -7.40 9.52
C ASN A 52 -0.73 -8.83 8.97
N VAL A 53 -0.65 -9.02 7.65
CA VAL A 53 -0.38 -10.32 7.02
C VAL A 53 1.01 -10.84 7.40
N LEU A 54 2.03 -9.97 7.41
CA LEU A 54 3.39 -10.36 7.84
C LEU A 54 3.42 -10.78 9.31
N VAL A 55 2.69 -10.06 10.18
CA VAL A 55 2.62 -10.37 11.61
C VAL A 55 1.88 -11.68 11.86
N TYR A 56 0.75 -11.92 11.20
CA TYR A 56 -0.02 -13.15 11.38
C TYR A 56 0.75 -14.41 10.99
N ARG A 57 1.72 -14.33 10.08
CA ARG A 57 2.63 -15.46 9.78
C ARG A 57 3.32 -16.02 11.04
N PHE A 58 3.56 -15.20 12.05
CA PHE A 58 4.28 -15.59 13.27
C PHE A 58 3.41 -15.62 14.53
N ASP A 59 2.20 -15.07 14.49
CA ASP A 59 1.33 -14.95 15.67
C ASP A 59 0.54 -16.23 15.95
N SER A 60 1.04 -17.05 16.88
CA SER A 60 0.44 -18.32 17.28
C SER A 60 -0.93 -18.19 17.97
N ARG A 61 -1.34 -16.98 18.36
CA ARG A 61 -2.68 -16.72 18.92
C ARG A 61 -3.78 -16.84 17.88
N PHE A 62 -3.44 -16.75 16.58
CA PHE A 62 -4.39 -16.78 15.47
C PHE A 62 -4.01 -17.85 14.44
N PRO A 63 -4.12 -19.16 14.78
CA PRO A 63 -3.61 -20.25 13.94
C PRO A 63 -4.27 -20.33 12.54
N GLU A 64 -5.54 -19.92 12.41
CA GLU A 64 -6.24 -19.91 11.12
C GLU A 64 -5.73 -18.79 10.21
N LYS A 65 -5.60 -17.57 10.76
CA LYS A 65 -4.98 -16.43 10.05
C LYS A 65 -3.52 -16.71 9.73
N GLN A 66 -2.78 -17.37 10.62
CA GLN A 66 -1.40 -17.78 10.38
C GLN A 66 -1.26 -18.70 9.18
N LYS A 67 -2.15 -19.69 9.03
CA LYS A 67 -2.17 -20.57 7.85
C LYS A 67 -2.43 -19.79 6.57
N VAL A 68 -3.45 -18.93 6.56
CA VAL A 68 -3.79 -18.10 5.39
C VAL A 68 -2.65 -17.15 5.02
N ALA A 69 -2.09 -16.44 6.00
CA ALA A 69 -0.96 -15.54 5.79
C ALA A 69 0.28 -16.27 5.26
N THR A 70 0.59 -17.44 5.82
CA THR A 70 1.72 -18.27 5.36
C THR A 70 1.52 -18.69 3.90
N GLU A 71 0.33 -19.13 3.52
CA GLU A 71 0.04 -19.56 2.15
C GLU A 71 0.07 -18.39 1.16
N ILE A 72 -0.48 -17.24 1.52
CA ILE A 72 -0.42 -16.01 0.70
C ILE A 72 1.03 -15.62 0.42
N LEU A 73 1.86 -15.59 1.46
CA LEU A 73 3.27 -15.21 1.34
C LEU A 73 4.05 -16.23 0.53
N ARG A 74 3.83 -17.54 0.75
CA ARG A 74 4.47 -18.63 0.02
C ARG A 74 4.14 -18.55 -1.48
N ARG A 75 2.86 -18.49 -1.84
CA ARG A 75 2.43 -18.36 -3.24
C ARG A 75 2.92 -17.06 -3.86
N GLY A 76 2.92 -15.98 -3.09
CA GLY A 76 3.42 -14.68 -3.49
C GLY A 76 4.88 -14.70 -3.92
N ILE A 77 5.73 -15.42 -3.17
CA ILE A 77 7.14 -15.64 -3.53
C ILE A 77 7.24 -16.52 -4.78
N GLU A 78 6.55 -17.66 -4.81
CA GLU A 78 6.64 -18.64 -5.90
C GLU A 78 6.18 -18.08 -7.26
N GLN A 79 5.21 -17.18 -7.24
CA GLN A 79 4.60 -16.61 -8.44
C GLN A 79 5.08 -15.19 -8.75
N ASP A 80 6.00 -14.64 -7.94
CA ASP A 80 6.40 -13.23 -7.95
C ASP A 80 5.20 -12.25 -7.97
N SER A 81 4.14 -12.61 -7.25
CA SER A 81 2.82 -11.96 -7.31
C SER A 81 2.53 -11.01 -6.14
N VAL A 82 3.51 -10.80 -5.25
CA VAL A 82 3.35 -9.88 -4.12
C VAL A 82 4.56 -8.98 -3.92
N ARG A 83 4.31 -7.76 -3.44
CA ARG A 83 5.31 -6.76 -3.07
C ARG A 83 5.11 -6.36 -1.62
N VAL A 84 6.18 -5.96 -0.95
CA VAL A 84 6.13 -5.52 0.44
C VAL A 84 6.55 -4.05 0.50
N PRO A 85 5.76 -3.14 1.09
CA PRO A 85 6.20 -1.78 1.30
C PRO A 85 7.26 -1.76 2.41
N HIS A 86 8.28 -0.94 2.27
CA HIS A 86 9.32 -0.73 3.29
C HIS A 86 8.71 -0.45 4.67
N GLN A 87 7.63 0.34 4.72
CA GLN A 87 6.88 0.61 5.96
C GLN A 87 6.46 -0.68 6.67
N ALA A 88 6.00 -1.70 5.95
CA ALA A 88 5.55 -2.95 6.56
C ALA A 88 6.69 -3.72 7.23
N ILE A 89 7.92 -3.61 6.73
CA ILE A 89 9.10 -4.20 7.40
C ILE A 89 9.40 -3.48 8.71
N VAL A 90 9.35 -2.14 8.71
CA VAL A 90 9.59 -1.33 9.91
C VAL A 90 8.54 -1.62 10.98
N GLU A 91 7.26 -1.64 10.57
CA GLU A 91 6.15 -1.93 11.48
C GLU A 91 6.16 -3.38 11.96
N PHE A 92 6.53 -4.34 11.10
CA PHE A 92 6.67 -5.74 11.47
C PHE A 92 7.62 -5.90 12.66
N ILE A 93 8.83 -5.34 12.60
CA ILE A 93 9.82 -5.43 13.69
C ILE A 93 9.23 -4.87 14.99
N ALA A 94 8.58 -3.70 14.93
CA ALA A 94 7.96 -3.08 16.09
C ALA A 94 6.80 -3.92 16.65
N ALA A 95 5.98 -4.50 15.78
CA ALA A 95 4.79 -5.27 16.17
C ALA A 95 5.16 -6.61 16.81
N VAL A 96 6.07 -7.38 16.21
CA VAL A 96 6.39 -8.74 16.69
C VAL A 96 7.23 -8.76 17.96
N THR A 97 8.02 -7.69 18.21
CA THR A 97 8.84 -7.55 19.42
C THR A 97 8.09 -6.90 20.58
N ARG A 98 6.90 -6.34 20.33
CA ARG A 98 6.10 -5.69 21.37
C ARG A 98 5.57 -6.72 22.36
N ASN A 99 5.84 -6.50 23.64
CA ASN A 99 5.22 -7.28 24.71
C ASN A 99 3.80 -6.76 24.98
N ILE A 100 2.81 -7.61 24.74
CA ILE A 100 1.40 -7.33 25.03
C ILE A 100 0.91 -8.38 26.02
N ARG A 101 0.60 -7.96 27.26
CA ARG A 101 0.06 -8.82 28.32
C ARG A 101 0.92 -10.06 28.60
N GLY A 102 2.24 -9.91 28.57
CA GLY A 102 3.19 -11.01 28.82
C GLY A 102 3.44 -11.89 27.60
N HIS A 103 2.82 -11.59 26.46
CA HIS A 103 3.06 -12.28 25.20
C HIS A 103 3.93 -11.41 24.28
N THR A 104 4.99 -12.00 23.75
CA THR A 104 5.81 -11.45 22.67
C THR A 104 5.79 -12.46 21.52
N ILE A 105 5.55 -12.00 20.29
CA ILE A 105 5.45 -12.91 19.13
C ILE A 105 6.83 -13.47 18.79
N LEU A 106 7.83 -12.60 18.66
CA LEU A 106 9.22 -12.98 18.42
C LEU A 106 10.15 -12.23 19.37
N GLN A 107 11.18 -12.93 19.86
CA GLN A 107 12.28 -12.25 20.53
C GLN A 107 13.01 -11.35 19.55
N GLN A 108 13.64 -10.28 20.05
CA GLN A 108 14.27 -9.27 19.20
C GLN A 108 15.28 -9.85 18.18
N PRO A 109 16.18 -10.80 18.54
CA PRO A 109 17.10 -11.39 17.58
C PRO A 109 16.39 -12.14 16.44
N ASP A 110 15.32 -12.87 16.76
CA ASP A 110 14.53 -13.60 15.76
C ASP A 110 13.76 -12.64 14.86
N ALA A 111 13.18 -11.57 15.41
CA ALA A 111 12.48 -10.56 14.63
C ALA A 111 13.39 -9.87 13.61
N LEU A 112 14.62 -9.53 14.01
CA LEU A 112 15.60 -8.93 13.11
C LEU A 112 16.05 -9.91 12.02
N ARG A 113 16.30 -11.18 12.38
CA ARG A 113 16.63 -12.23 11.41
C ARG A 113 15.50 -12.43 10.41
N GLU A 114 14.25 -12.52 10.87
CA GLU A 114 13.09 -12.66 9.99
C GLU A 114 12.89 -11.43 9.10
N ALA A 115 13.12 -10.22 9.60
CA ALA A 115 13.08 -9.01 8.78
C ALA A 115 14.13 -9.02 7.65
N GLU A 116 15.35 -9.48 7.91
CA GLU A 116 16.35 -9.69 6.86
C GLU A 116 15.91 -10.74 5.83
N GLU A 117 15.27 -11.83 6.28
CA GLU A 117 14.74 -12.84 5.38
C GLU A 117 13.60 -12.30 4.51
N LEU A 118 12.71 -11.46 5.06
CA LEU A 118 11.69 -10.77 4.28
C LEU A 118 12.33 -9.86 3.20
N LEU A 119 13.39 -9.12 3.55
CA LEU A 119 14.13 -8.28 2.59
C LEU A 119 14.80 -9.08 1.47
N LYS A 120 15.20 -10.32 1.73
CA LYS A 120 15.81 -11.21 0.72
C LYS A 120 14.78 -11.88 -0.19
N GLN A 121 13.62 -12.23 0.35
CA GLN A 121 12.61 -13.04 -0.34
C GLN A 121 11.61 -12.21 -1.14
N PHE A 122 11.33 -10.97 -0.72
CA PHE A 122 10.35 -10.10 -1.35
C PHE A 122 10.99 -8.92 -2.07
N THR A 123 10.39 -8.54 -3.19
CA THR A 123 10.65 -7.22 -3.78
C THR A 123 10.04 -6.15 -2.86
N VAL A 124 10.90 -5.36 -2.24
CA VAL A 124 10.49 -4.28 -1.32
C VAL A 124 10.38 -2.94 -2.04
N LEU A 125 9.27 -2.26 -1.84
CA LEU A 125 8.98 -0.94 -2.41
C LEU A 125 9.32 0.15 -1.40
N TYR A 126 10.07 1.16 -1.82
CA TYR A 126 10.54 2.24 -0.95
C TYR A 126 9.76 3.52 -1.19
N PRO A 127 9.46 4.32 -0.16
CA PRO A 127 8.74 5.56 -0.38
C PRO A 127 9.69 6.58 -1.04
N ASP A 128 9.16 7.34 -1.99
CA ASP A 128 9.78 8.55 -2.49
C ASP A 128 8.87 9.77 -2.23
N GLU A 129 9.26 10.94 -2.73
CA GLU A 129 8.47 12.14 -2.58
C GLU A 129 7.07 12.01 -3.22
N ALA A 130 6.94 11.26 -4.31
CA ALA A 130 5.67 11.06 -5.00
C ALA A 130 4.72 10.19 -4.18
N VAL A 131 5.20 9.10 -3.57
CA VAL A 131 4.44 8.26 -2.62
C VAL A 131 3.92 9.13 -1.47
N LEU A 132 4.75 10.00 -0.91
CA LEU A 132 4.36 10.87 0.21
C LEU A 132 3.31 11.91 -0.21
N ARG A 133 3.50 12.58 -1.35
CA ARG A 133 2.53 13.55 -1.87
C ARG A 133 1.19 12.89 -2.20
N LEU A 134 1.22 11.66 -2.68
CA LEU A 134 0.03 10.88 -2.99
C LEU A 134 -0.71 10.47 -1.71
N ALA A 135 0.01 10.07 -0.65
CA ALA A 135 -0.58 9.80 0.66
C ALA A 135 -1.34 11.02 1.21
N ILE A 136 -0.73 12.21 1.17
CA ILE A 136 -1.36 13.47 1.60
C ILE A 136 -2.67 13.73 0.84
N ARG A 137 -2.67 13.51 -0.48
CA ARG A 137 -3.88 13.62 -1.31
C ARG A 137 -4.91 12.56 -0.96
N GLY A 138 -4.47 11.32 -0.69
CA GLY A 138 -5.31 10.21 -0.26
C GLY A 138 -6.05 10.48 1.04
N CYS A 139 -5.38 11.08 2.04
CA CYS A 139 -6.02 11.52 3.28
C CYS A 139 -7.20 12.46 3.01
N ALA A 140 -6.99 13.45 2.13
CA ALA A 140 -8.05 14.42 1.81
C ALA A 140 -9.17 13.82 0.94
N ALA A 141 -8.81 13.03 -0.08
CA ALA A 141 -9.76 12.49 -1.06
C ALA A 141 -10.63 11.38 -0.49
N TYR A 142 -10.06 10.52 0.36
CA TYR A 142 -10.71 9.30 0.83
C TYR A 142 -10.99 9.29 2.33
N GLN A 143 -10.56 10.32 3.06
CA GLN A 143 -10.68 10.41 4.52
C GLN A 143 -10.01 9.23 5.23
N LEU A 144 -8.96 8.68 4.60
CA LEU A 144 -8.12 7.65 5.20
C LEU A 144 -7.28 8.27 6.33
N ASN A 145 -6.99 7.47 7.36
CA ASN A 145 -5.98 7.87 8.33
C ASN A 145 -4.59 7.94 7.65
N TRP A 146 -3.61 8.56 8.32
CA TRP A 146 -2.28 8.76 7.74
C TRP A 146 -1.61 7.45 7.28
N PHE A 147 -1.62 6.42 8.11
CA PHE A 147 -0.94 5.15 7.82
C PHE A 147 -1.64 4.40 6.69
N ASP A 148 -2.98 4.38 6.69
CA ASP A 148 -3.77 3.78 5.61
C ASP A 148 -3.54 4.49 4.28
N ALA A 149 -3.51 5.82 4.29
CA ALA A 149 -3.26 6.62 3.08
C ALA A 149 -1.83 6.44 2.56
N HIS A 150 -0.85 6.29 3.46
CA HIS A 150 0.54 6.04 3.10
C HIS A 150 0.74 4.62 2.56
N LEU A 151 0.07 3.60 3.13
CA LEU A 151 0.05 2.26 2.56
C LEU A 151 -0.61 2.24 1.18
N TRP A 152 -1.78 2.87 1.05
CA TRP A 152 -2.50 3.01 -0.22
C TRP A 152 -1.64 3.66 -1.30
N SER A 153 -0.88 4.69 -0.94
CA SER A 153 -0.08 5.43 -1.92
C SER A 153 1.08 4.62 -2.50
N TYR A 154 1.60 3.59 -1.81
CA TYR A 154 2.53 2.64 -2.44
C TYR A 154 1.87 1.92 -3.61
N ALA A 155 0.71 1.31 -3.39
CA ALA A 155 0.03 0.55 -4.44
C ALA A 155 -0.33 1.44 -5.62
N GLU A 156 -0.90 2.62 -5.36
CA GLU A 156 -1.26 3.56 -6.42
C GLU A 156 -0.03 4.10 -7.17
N HIS A 157 1.08 4.41 -6.47
CA HIS A 157 2.31 4.91 -7.09
C HIS A 157 3.02 3.85 -7.94
N TYR A 158 3.08 2.61 -7.45
CA TYR A 158 3.75 1.49 -8.13
C TYR A 158 2.84 0.73 -9.09
N GLY A 159 1.59 1.17 -9.28
CA GLY A 159 0.64 0.57 -10.21
C GLY A 159 0.16 -0.81 -9.80
N LEU A 160 0.10 -1.10 -8.50
CA LEU A 160 -0.44 -2.34 -7.94
C LEU A 160 -1.96 -2.24 -7.79
N ALA A 161 -2.68 -3.23 -8.30
CA ALA A 161 -4.14 -3.20 -8.32
C ALA A 161 -4.78 -3.54 -6.97
N GLU A 162 -4.03 -4.19 -6.06
CA GLU A 162 -4.57 -4.74 -4.82
C GLU A 162 -3.65 -4.51 -3.63
N ILE A 163 -4.27 -4.34 -2.46
CA ILE A 163 -3.60 -4.40 -1.15
C ILE A 163 -4.27 -5.48 -0.33
N PHE A 164 -3.48 -6.39 0.22
CA PHE A 164 -3.94 -7.41 1.17
C PHE A 164 -3.83 -6.85 2.58
N SER A 165 -4.97 -6.54 3.19
CA SER A 165 -5.04 -5.94 4.53
C SER A 165 -6.35 -6.31 5.24
N GLU A 166 -6.26 -6.60 6.54
CA GLU A 166 -7.43 -6.82 7.39
C GLU A 166 -8.15 -5.52 7.77
N ASP A 167 -7.42 -4.41 7.88
CA ASP A 167 -7.88 -3.19 8.54
C ASP A 167 -8.86 -2.36 7.67
N PHE A 168 -9.01 -2.73 6.39
CA PHE A 168 -9.92 -2.08 5.46
C PHE A 168 -11.21 -2.90 5.26
N GLN A 169 -12.26 -2.18 4.83
CA GLN A 169 -13.44 -2.83 4.27
C GLN A 169 -13.06 -3.60 3.00
N HIS A 170 -13.33 -4.91 2.99
CA HIS A 170 -13.10 -5.78 1.84
C HIS A 170 -13.82 -5.25 0.59
N ASP A 171 -13.18 -5.41 -0.57
CA ASP A 171 -13.63 -4.95 -1.89
C ASP A 171 -13.81 -3.44 -2.06
N ARG A 172 -13.36 -2.64 -1.09
CA ARG A 172 -13.39 -1.19 -1.23
C ARG A 172 -12.31 -0.72 -2.21
N LEU A 173 -12.70 0.13 -3.16
CA LEU A 173 -11.82 0.72 -4.15
C LEU A 173 -11.42 2.16 -3.74
N TYR A 174 -10.13 2.45 -3.77
CA TYR A 174 -9.57 3.78 -3.60
C TYR A 174 -8.66 4.10 -4.79
N GLY A 175 -9.04 5.06 -5.63
CA GLY A 175 -8.35 5.31 -6.89
C GLY A 175 -8.41 4.07 -7.78
N SER A 176 -7.24 3.53 -8.14
CA SER A 176 -7.11 2.29 -8.91
C SER A 176 -6.92 1.03 -8.04
N VAL A 177 -6.82 1.20 -6.72
CA VAL A 177 -6.40 0.15 -5.78
C VAL A 177 -7.59 -0.44 -5.05
N ARG A 178 -7.75 -1.77 -5.11
CA ARG A 178 -8.75 -2.53 -4.36
C ARG A 178 -8.15 -3.04 -3.05
N MET A 179 -8.89 -2.85 -1.95
CA MET A 179 -8.56 -3.44 -0.65
C MET A 179 -9.16 -4.85 -0.57
N VAL A 180 -8.32 -5.84 -0.34
CA VAL A 180 -8.72 -7.24 -0.22
C VAL A 180 -8.35 -7.71 1.17
N ASN A 181 -9.35 -7.94 2.03
CA ASN A 181 -9.13 -8.63 3.28
C ASN A 181 -9.04 -10.15 3.00
N PRO A 182 -7.87 -10.79 3.20
CA PRO A 182 -7.69 -12.21 2.88
C PRO A 182 -8.34 -13.16 3.90
N PHE A 183 -8.89 -12.64 4.99
CA PHE A 183 -9.40 -13.41 6.12
C PHE A 183 -10.94 -13.45 6.19
N VAL A 184 -11.63 -13.00 5.13
CA VAL A 184 -13.11 -12.93 5.09
C VAL A 184 -13.82 -14.28 5.12
N GLU A 185 -13.13 -15.37 4.77
CA GLU A 185 -13.66 -16.75 4.75
C GLU A 185 -13.28 -17.57 6.00
N LEU A 186 -12.65 -16.95 7.00
CA LEU A 186 -12.29 -17.59 8.27
C LEU A 186 -13.43 -17.59 9.29
#